data_AF-A0A8T4SG93-F1
#
_entry.id   AF-A0A8T4SG93-F1
#
_cell.length_a   1.000
_cell.length_b   1.000
_cell.length_c   1.000
_cell.angle_alpha   90.00
_cell.angle_beta   90.00
_cell.angle_gamma   90.00
#
_symmetry.space_group_name_H-M   'P 1'
#
loop_
_entity.id
_entity.type
_entity.pdbx_description
1 polymer ?
#
loop_
_entity_poly.entity_id
_entity_poly.type
_entity_poly.pdbx_seq_one_letter_code
_entity_poly.pdbx_strand_id
1 'polypeptide(L)'
;MAELEQQQQAPDMFMQKRIELLIEVASKKTQSEMQLLRKMVLQLEQELVELRKQIHTPIVQMTPRAEPMQVAPPPQQQLRPQGAVRGETQQLAPRYGKYTSEDVSIEKFFNFSGKKM
;
A
#
# COMPACT_ATOMS: atom_id res chain seq x y z
N MET A 1 43.93 21.07 -52.03
CA MET A 1 42.99 19.91 -51.94
C MET A 1 42.94 19.38 -50.51
N ALA A 2 44.07 19.03 -49.88
CA ALA A 2 44.10 18.53 -48.50
C ALA A 2 43.59 19.52 -47.42
N GLU A 3 43.82 20.82 -47.54
CA GLU A 3 43.34 21.81 -46.54
C GLU A 3 41.82 22.01 -46.55
N LEU A 4 41.16 21.83 -47.71
CA LEU A 4 39.71 21.94 -47.85
C LEU A 4 38.97 20.74 -47.24
N GLU A 5 39.53 19.53 -47.36
CA GLU A 5 39.01 18.34 -46.68
C GLU A 5 39.18 18.42 -45.16
N GLN A 6 40.30 18.96 -44.69
CA GLN A 6 40.56 19.13 -43.25
C GLN A 6 39.60 20.15 -42.61
N GLN A 7 39.20 21.19 -43.36
CA GLN A 7 38.25 22.20 -42.91
C GLN A 7 36.79 21.70 -42.87
N GLN A 8 36.45 20.68 -43.67
CA GLN A 8 35.14 20.01 -43.62
C GLN A 8 35.04 18.90 -42.56
N GLN A 9 36.15 18.23 -42.22
CA GLN A 9 36.16 17.17 -41.19
C GLN A 9 36.09 17.70 -39.76
N ALA A 10 36.62 18.90 -39.50
CA ALA A 10 36.59 19.52 -38.17
C ALA A 10 35.15 19.78 -37.62
N PRO A 11 34.21 20.40 -38.39
CA PRO A 11 32.83 20.57 -37.92
C PRO A 11 32.09 19.23 -37.77
N ASP A 12 32.43 18.22 -38.58
CA ASP A 12 31.83 16.89 -38.51
C ASP A 12 32.24 16.14 -37.23
N MET A 13 33.53 16.21 -36.87
CA MET A 13 34.04 15.66 -35.61
C MET A 13 33.40 16.34 -34.38
N PHE A 14 33.18 17.65 -34.45
CA PHE A 14 32.51 18.37 -33.36
C PHE A 14 31.06 17.95 -33.18
N MET A 15 30.32 17.81 -34.30
CA MET A 15 28.93 17.32 -34.28
C MET A 15 28.85 15.90 -33.76
N GLN A 16 29.77 15.02 -34.15
CA GLN A 16 29.86 13.66 -33.64
C GLN A 16 30.07 13.64 -32.12
N LYS A 17 31.04 14.40 -31.59
CA LYS A 17 31.27 14.50 -30.13
C LYS A 17 30.06 15.04 -29.38
N ARG A 18 29.32 15.97 -29.98
CA ARG A 18 28.08 16.50 -29.38
C ARG A 18 26.99 15.43 -29.31
N ILE A 19 26.83 14.63 -30.36
CA ILE A 19 25.87 13.52 -30.40
C ILE A 19 26.25 12.47 -29.35
N GLU A 20 27.53 12.09 -29.29
CA GLU A 20 28.05 11.16 -28.28
C GLU A 20 27.77 11.67 -26.86
N LEU A 21 28.03 12.95 -26.57
CA LEU A 21 27.74 13.54 -25.26
C LEU A 21 26.24 13.51 -24.93
N LEU A 22 25.36 13.80 -25.89
CA LEU A 22 23.91 13.71 -25.68
C LEU A 22 23.48 12.27 -25.37
N ILE A 23 24.03 11.29 -26.09
CA ILE A 23 23.78 9.87 -25.84
C ILE A 23 24.28 9.49 -24.45
N GLU A 24 25.47 9.93 -24.04
CA GLU A 24 26.01 9.64 -22.70
C GLU A 24 25.14 10.21 -21.59
N VAL A 25 24.73 11.48 -21.72
CA VAL A 25 23.88 12.14 -20.71
C VAL A 25 22.52 11.47 -20.61
N ALA A 26 21.88 11.18 -21.74
CA ALA A 26 20.62 10.45 -21.78
C ALA A 26 20.77 9.06 -21.15
N SER A 27 21.82 8.32 -21.52
CA SER A 27 22.10 6.98 -21.02
C SER A 27 22.35 6.97 -19.51
N LYS A 28 23.11 7.93 -18.98
CA LYS A 28 23.35 8.09 -17.53
C LYS A 28 22.05 8.36 -16.77
N LYS A 29 21.18 9.22 -17.30
CA LYS A 29 19.87 9.50 -16.69
C LYS A 29 19.00 8.24 -16.65
N THR A 30 18.85 7.56 -17.78
CA THR A 30 18.09 6.30 -17.87
C THR A 30 18.65 5.24 -16.93
N GLN A 31 19.98 5.12 -16.84
CA GLN A 31 20.63 4.18 -15.92
C GLN A 31 20.33 4.51 -14.45
N SER A 32 20.36 5.79 -14.07
CA SER A 32 20.01 6.23 -12.72
C SER A 32 18.55 5.93 -12.38
N GLU A 33 17.61 6.21 -13.29
CA GLU A 33 16.19 5.92 -13.11
C GLU A 33 15.93 4.41 -12.98
N MET A 34 16.59 3.58 -13.81
CA MET A 34 16.52 2.12 -13.68
C MET A 34 17.06 1.63 -12.33
N GLN A 35 18.17 2.20 -11.85
CA GLN A 35 18.73 1.83 -10.54
C GLN A 35 17.79 2.21 -9.40
N LEU A 36 17.15 3.38 -9.46
CA LEU A 36 16.16 3.80 -8.48
C LEU A 36 14.96 2.84 -8.46
N LEU A 37 14.44 2.49 -9.64
CA LEU A 37 13.31 1.57 -9.77
C LEU A 37 13.65 0.18 -9.22
N ARG A 38 14.85 -0.36 -9.52
CA ARG A 38 15.32 -1.63 -8.96
C ARG A 38 15.37 -1.60 -7.43
N LYS A 39 15.85 -0.51 -6.84
CA LYS A 39 15.87 -0.35 -5.37
C LYS A 39 14.46 -0.37 -4.79
N MET A 40 13.52 0.34 -5.41
CA MET A 40 12.12 0.37 -4.95
C MET A 40 11.46 -1.02 -5.06
N VAL A 41 11.70 -1.75 -6.15
CA VAL A 41 11.18 -3.12 -6.31
C VAL A 41 11.72 -4.04 -5.22
N LEU A 42 13.03 -4.02 -4.96
CA LEU A 42 13.63 -4.84 -3.90
C LEU A 42 13.10 -4.48 -2.51
N GLN A 43 12.86 -3.20 -2.25
CA GLN A 43 12.26 -2.75 -0.98
C GLN A 43 10.83 -3.29 -0.84
N LEU A 44 9.99 -3.15 -1.88
CA LEU A 44 8.62 -3.66 -1.86
C LEU A 44 8.57 -5.19 -1.70
N GLU A 45 9.49 -5.92 -2.33
CA GLU A 45 9.62 -7.36 -2.14
C GLU A 45 9.94 -7.72 -0.69
N GLN A 46 10.82 -6.97 -0.03
CA GLN A 46 11.13 -7.16 1.39
C GLN A 46 9.92 -6.86 2.28
N GLU A 47 9.23 -5.74 2.05
CA GLU A 47 8.00 -5.37 2.77
C GLU A 47 6.90 -6.43 2.61
N LEU A 48 6.73 -7.00 1.41
CA LEU A 48 5.79 -8.09 1.17
C LEU A 48 6.17 -9.37 1.94
N VAL A 49 7.45 -9.70 2.01
CA VAL A 49 7.93 -10.85 2.80
C VAL A 49 7.67 -10.63 4.29
N GLU A 50 7.95 -9.44 4.80
CA GLU A 50 7.68 -9.08 6.20
C GLU A 50 6.18 -9.13 6.53
N LEU A 51 5.35 -8.55 5.66
CA LEU A 51 3.90 -8.58 5.83
C LEU A 51 3.35 -10.01 5.81
N ARG A 52 3.85 -10.85 4.89
CA ARG A 52 3.50 -12.28 4.86
C ARG A 52 3.87 -12.98 6.16
N LYS A 53 5.04 -12.69 6.74
CA LYS A 53 5.43 -13.26 8.04
C LYS A 53 4.46 -12.85 9.16
N GLN A 54 4.01 -11.59 9.18
CA GLN A 54 3.04 -11.10 10.17
C GLN A 54 1.66 -11.79 10.03
N ILE A 55 1.19 -12.00 8.80
CA ILE A 55 -0.07 -12.70 8.53
C ILE A 55 0.03 -14.19 8.86
N HIS A 56 1.18 -14.82 8.59
CA HIS A 56 1.41 -16.24 8.84
C HIS A 56 1.95 -16.54 10.23
N THR A 57 2.07 -15.56 11.14
CA THR A 57 2.20 -15.86 12.57
C THR A 57 0.90 -16.54 12.99
N PRO A 58 0.89 -17.86 13.17
CA PRO A 58 -0.36 -18.52 13.48
C PRO A 58 -0.71 -18.09 14.91
N ILE A 59 -1.92 -17.60 15.11
CA ILE A 59 -2.57 -17.49 16.42
C ILE A 59 -2.74 -18.94 16.90
N VAL A 60 -1.65 -19.56 17.33
CA VAL A 60 -1.59 -20.89 17.90
C VAL A 60 -1.51 -20.69 19.40
N GLN A 61 -2.46 -21.33 20.08
CA GLN A 61 -2.72 -21.32 21.51
C GLN A 61 -3.57 -20.15 22.00
N MET A 62 -4.89 -20.29 21.83
CA MET A 62 -5.80 -20.42 22.96
C MET A 62 -7.07 -21.15 22.51
N THR A 63 -6.98 -22.48 22.37
CA THR A 63 -8.15 -23.35 22.47
C THR A 63 -8.33 -23.70 23.96
N PRO A 64 -9.29 -23.11 24.70
CA PRO A 64 -9.77 -23.78 25.90
C PRO A 64 -10.52 -25.03 25.42
N ARG A 65 -9.97 -26.19 25.77
CA ARG A 65 -10.62 -27.50 25.65
C ARG A 65 -11.92 -27.45 26.46
N ALA A 66 -13.02 -27.15 25.80
CA ALA A 66 -14.35 -27.26 26.39
C ALA A 66 -14.73 -28.75 26.40
N GLU A 67 -14.74 -29.34 27.59
CA GLU A 67 -15.42 -30.61 27.85
C GLU A 67 -16.91 -30.46 27.48
N PRO A 68 -17.58 -31.51 26.97
CA PRO A 68 -19.01 -31.44 26.68
C PRO A 68 -19.81 -31.41 27.98
N MET A 69 -20.08 -30.21 28.50
CA MET A 69 -21.03 -30.01 29.58
C MET A 69 -22.44 -30.31 29.07
N GLN A 70 -23.11 -31.22 29.76
CA GLN A 70 -24.46 -31.70 29.49
C GLN A 70 -25.48 -30.57 29.34
N VAL A 71 -26.39 -30.79 28.40
CA VAL A 71 -27.54 -29.95 28.08
C VAL A 71 -28.42 -29.71 29.31
N ALA A 72 -28.59 -28.45 29.69
CA ALA A 72 -29.72 -28.01 30.50
C ALA A 72 -30.46 -26.88 29.73
N PRO A 73 -31.78 -26.95 29.51
CA PRO A 73 -32.52 -25.93 28.79
C PRO A 73 -32.62 -24.64 29.62
N PRO A 74 -32.51 -23.44 29.00
CA PRO A 74 -32.58 -22.19 29.73
C PRO A 74 -34.02 -21.89 30.18
N PRO A 75 -34.25 -21.43 31.43
CA PRO A 75 -35.55 -20.90 31.82
C PRO A 75 -35.77 -19.54 31.14
N GLN A 76 -36.95 -19.38 30.54
CA GLN A 76 -37.43 -18.10 30.03
C GLN A 76 -37.65 -17.13 31.19
N GLN A 77 -37.03 -15.93 31.17
CA GLN A 77 -37.52 -14.79 31.95
C GLN A 77 -37.11 -13.43 31.35
N GLN A 78 -38.08 -12.86 30.65
CA GLN A 78 -38.55 -11.46 30.64
C GLN A 78 -37.59 -10.29 30.96
N LEU A 79 -37.44 -9.44 29.94
CA LEU A 79 -37.33 -7.96 29.90
C LEU A 79 -37.36 -7.19 31.25
N ARG A 80 -36.29 -6.42 31.54
CA ARG A 80 -36.35 -4.96 31.82
C ARG A 80 -34.95 -4.29 31.83
N PRO A 81 -34.88 -2.95 31.61
CA PRO A 81 -33.64 -2.26 31.21
C PRO A 81 -32.93 -1.48 32.33
N GLN A 82 -31.66 -1.17 32.04
CA GLN A 82 -30.76 -0.13 32.59
C GLN A 82 -30.29 -0.20 34.06
N GLY A 83 -28.96 -0.15 34.24
CA GLY A 83 -28.36 0.44 35.43
C GLY A 83 -27.06 -0.20 35.94
N ALA A 84 -25.92 0.29 35.45
CA ALA A 84 -24.62 0.43 36.12
C ALA A 84 -23.76 -0.82 36.53
N VAL A 85 -22.69 -1.00 35.74
CA VAL A 85 -21.28 -1.24 36.11
C VAL A 85 -20.99 -2.22 37.25
N ARG A 86 -20.62 -3.45 36.88
CA ARG A 86 -19.59 -4.23 37.59
C ARG A 86 -18.68 -4.90 36.57
N GLY A 87 -17.38 -4.75 36.81
CA GLY A 87 -16.32 -5.18 35.92
C GLY A 87 -16.33 -6.68 35.74
N GLU A 88 -16.25 -7.11 34.49
CA GLU A 88 -15.87 -8.44 34.05
C GLU A 88 -15.56 -8.34 32.55
N THR A 89 -14.27 -8.50 32.22
CA THR A 89 -13.73 -9.10 30.99
C THR A 89 -14.52 -8.81 29.70
N GLN A 90 -14.59 -7.55 29.28
CA GLN A 90 -15.04 -7.26 27.91
C GLN A 90 -13.90 -7.57 26.95
N GLN A 91 -14.05 -8.70 26.25
CA GLN A 91 -13.39 -8.94 24.97
C GLN A 91 -13.30 -7.61 24.23
N LEU A 92 -12.09 -7.23 23.81
CA LEU A 92 -11.88 -6.12 22.87
C LEU A 92 -12.57 -6.52 21.56
N ALA A 93 -13.89 -6.37 21.53
CA ALA A 93 -14.65 -6.40 20.31
C ALA A 93 -13.97 -5.39 19.39
N PRO A 94 -13.80 -5.71 18.10
CA PRO A 94 -13.21 -4.78 17.17
C PRO A 94 -13.89 -3.42 17.32
N ARG A 95 -13.11 -2.34 17.45
CA ARG A 95 -13.61 -0.96 17.38
C ARG A 95 -14.01 -0.64 15.93
N TYR A 96 -14.77 -1.51 15.29
CA TYR A 96 -15.44 -1.14 14.05
C TYR A 96 -16.45 -0.08 14.45
N GLY A 97 -16.20 1.16 14.01
CA GLY A 97 -17.24 2.17 13.97
C GLY A 97 -18.46 1.55 13.28
N LYS A 98 -19.66 1.93 13.73
CA LYS A 98 -20.91 1.47 13.12
C LYS A 98 -21.06 2.15 11.76
N TYR A 99 -20.24 1.76 10.80
CA TYR A 99 -20.29 2.29 9.45
C TYR A 99 -21.48 1.67 8.75
N THR A 100 -22.42 2.49 8.33
CA THR A 100 -23.50 2.09 7.43
C THR A 100 -23.09 2.40 6.00
N SER A 101 -23.77 1.81 5.02
CA SER A 101 -23.52 2.10 3.60
C SER A 101 -23.71 3.58 3.25
N GLU A 102 -24.40 4.35 4.09
CA GLU A 102 -24.58 5.80 3.97
C GLU A 102 -23.31 6.59 4.33
N ASP A 103 -22.40 6.01 5.11
CA ASP A 103 -21.12 6.62 5.47
C ASP A 103 -20.12 6.59 4.31
N VAL A 104 -20.34 5.72 3.33
CA VAL A 104 -19.52 5.53 2.12
C VAL A 104 -20.31 5.78 0.83
N SER A 105 -21.19 6.78 0.84
CA SER A 105 -21.93 7.13 -0.38
C SER A 105 -21.03 7.80 -1.43
N ILE A 106 -21.16 7.36 -2.69
CA ILE A 106 -20.42 7.90 -3.84
C ILE A 106 -20.63 9.42 -3.96
N GLU A 107 -21.83 9.93 -3.66
CA GLU A 107 -22.12 11.37 -3.68
C GLU A 107 -21.26 12.18 -2.70
N LYS A 108 -20.89 11.62 -1.52
CA LYS A 108 -20.00 12.30 -0.57
C LYS A 108 -18.55 12.36 -1.08
N PHE A 109 -18.10 11.34 -1.81
CA PHE A 109 -16.72 11.25 -2.29
C PHE A 109 -16.50 11.88 -3.68
N PHE A 110 -17.53 11.96 -4.51
CA PHE A 110 -17.44 12.43 -5.90
C PHE A 110 -18.25 13.70 -6.19
N ASN A 111 -18.49 14.54 -5.18
CA ASN A 111 -19.07 15.87 -5.40
C ASN A 111 -18.03 16.87 -5.96
N PHE A 112 -17.53 16.60 -7.18
CA PHE A 112 -16.63 17.50 -7.91
C PHE A 112 -17.34 18.46 -8.85
N SER A 113 -18.69 18.46 -8.92
CA SER A 113 -19.45 19.25 -9.89
C SER A 113 -20.45 20.22 -9.25
N GLY A 114 -20.09 20.82 -8.11
CA GLY A 114 -20.89 21.83 -7.42
C GLY A 114 -20.49 23.30 -7.67
N LYS A 115 -19.39 23.57 -8.38
CA LYS A 115 -19.08 24.93 -8.83
C LYS A 115 -19.79 25.20 -10.16
N LYS A 116 -21.04 25.65 -10.07
CA LYS A 116 -21.72 26.38 -11.14
C LYS A 116 -20.85 27.61 -11.45
N MET A 117 -20.34 27.70 -12.69
CA MET A 117 -20.12 29.00 -13.32
C MET A 117 -21.48 29.59 -13.69
#